data_AF-A0AAV7KNV3-F1
#
_entry.id   AF-A0AAV7KNV3-F1
#
_cell.length_a   1.000
_cell.length_b   1.000
_cell.length_c   1.000
_cell.angle_alpha   90.00
_cell.angle_beta   90.00
_cell.angle_gamma   90.00
#
_symmetry.space_group_name_H-M   'P 1'
#
loop_
_entity.id
_entity.type
_entity.pdbx_description
1 polymer ?
#
loop_
_entity_poly.entity_id
_entity_poly.type
_entity_poly.pdbx_seq_one_letter_code
_entity_poly.pdbx_strand_id
1 'polypeptide(L)'
;MSADKSGHSKVQQAQKNFNKRTQQIFVAERDINRNQELTKLMTWREDDEARVDARVQKRHRTDMKKEVGLVNKELLMVRQAALQNLLQCEYLQYQEELNRMGKTFYVQRI
;
A
#
# COMPACT_ATOMS: atom_id res chain seq x y z
N MET A 1 55.90 39.28 51.81
CA MET A 1 54.48 38.91 51.92
C MET A 1 53.86 38.88 50.51
N SER A 2 53.82 37.74 49.84
CA SER A 2 53.20 37.59 48.51
C SER A 2 52.87 36.13 48.26
N ALA A 3 51.75 35.67 48.81
CA ALA A 3 51.27 34.31 48.61
C ALA A 3 49.75 34.25 48.77
N ASP A 4 48.97 34.95 47.93
CA ASP A 4 47.51 34.70 47.89
C ASP A 4 46.79 35.06 46.56
N LYS A 5 47.52 35.47 45.52
CA LYS A 5 46.92 35.81 44.21
C LYS A 5 46.70 34.58 43.31
N SER A 6 47.37 33.47 43.60
CA SER A 6 47.32 32.20 42.83
C SER A 6 45.99 31.45 43.04
N GLY A 7 45.45 31.43 44.27
CA GLY A 7 44.19 30.77 44.59
C GLY A 7 42.98 31.47 43.95
N HIS A 8 42.94 32.81 44.00
CA HIS A 8 41.85 33.59 43.41
C HIS A 8 41.74 33.43 41.88
N SER A 9 42.87 33.38 41.15
CA SER A 9 42.86 33.16 39.70
C SER A 9 42.30 31.79 39.33
N LYS A 10 42.62 30.74 40.10
CA LYS A 10 42.12 29.38 39.86
C LYS A 10 40.62 29.27 40.12
N VAL A 11 40.13 29.90 41.17
CA VAL A 11 38.69 29.95 41.49
C VAL A 11 37.90 30.69 40.41
N GLN A 12 38.40 31.83 39.91
CA GLN A 12 37.75 32.55 38.82
C GLN A 12 37.72 31.75 37.50
N GLN A 13 38.78 30.98 37.22
CA GLN A 13 38.83 30.13 36.04
C GLN A 13 37.91 28.92 36.16
N ALA A 14 37.79 28.31 37.34
CA ALA A 14 36.80 27.28 37.62
C ALA A 14 35.36 27.80 37.44
N GLN A 15 35.07 29.03 37.90
CA GLN A 15 33.77 29.66 37.71
C GLN A 15 33.45 29.91 36.23
N LYS A 16 34.42 30.40 35.45
CA LYS A 16 34.27 30.58 33.99
C LYS A 16 33.99 29.25 33.28
N ASN A 17 34.71 28.20 33.65
CA ASN A 17 34.52 26.86 33.09
C ASN A 17 33.16 26.27 33.46
N PHE A 18 32.71 26.46 34.70
CA PHE A 18 31.38 26.07 35.16
C PHE A 18 30.29 26.78 34.35
N ASN A 19 30.35 28.11 34.27
CA ASN A 19 29.38 28.91 33.51
C ASN A 19 29.32 28.51 32.03
N LYS A 20 30.48 28.28 31.40
CA LYS A 20 30.57 27.81 30.01
C LYS A 20 29.92 26.44 29.85
N ARG A 21 30.15 25.51 30.78
CA ARG A 21 29.54 24.18 30.76
C ARG A 21 28.03 24.24 30.95
N THR A 22 27.55 25.07 31.87
CA THR A 22 26.11 25.29 32.09
C THR A 22 25.44 25.89 30.86
N GLN A 23 26.07 26.85 30.19
CA GLN A 23 25.58 27.40 28.93
C GLN A 23 25.53 26.34 27.81
N GLN A 24 26.56 25.49 27.71
CA GLN A 24 26.58 24.38 26.75
C GLN A 24 25.46 23.37 27.01
N ILE A 25 25.19 23.05 28.28
CA ILE A 25 24.09 22.15 28.66
C ILE A 25 22.75 22.75 28.25
N PHE A 26 22.52 24.04 28.53
CA PHE A 26 21.27 24.70 28.16
C PHE A 26 21.03 24.72 26.64
N VAL A 27 22.08 25.00 25.86
CA VAL A 27 21.99 24.95 24.38
C VAL A 27 21.70 23.53 23.91
N ALA A 28 22.40 22.54 24.45
CA ALA A 28 22.18 21.14 24.11
C ALA A 28 20.75 20.66 24.46
N GLU A 29 20.22 21.07 25.61
CA GLU A 29 18.86 20.72 26.04
C GLU A 29 17.80 21.34 25.13
N ARG A 30 18.01 22.59 24.69
CA ARG A 30 17.15 23.22 23.68
C ARG A 30 17.18 22.46 22.34
N ASP A 31 18.36 22.05 21.90
CA ASP A 31 18.52 21.32 20.64
C ASP A 31 17.92 19.91 20.73
N ILE A 32 18.05 19.24 21.89
CA ILE A 32 17.39 17.97 22.18
C ILE A 32 15.87 18.13 22.10
N ASN A 33 15.30 19.14 22.77
CA ASN A 33 13.86 19.39 22.74
C ASN A 33 13.37 19.68 21.31
N ARG A 34 14.11 20.50 20.56
CA ARG A 34 13.81 20.77 19.14
C ARG A 34 13.81 19.49 18.32
N ASN A 35 14.83 18.64 18.50
CA ASN A 35 14.94 17.39 17.77
C ASN A 35 13.82 16.41 18.14
N GLN A 36 13.43 16.35 19.42
CA GLN A 36 12.29 15.53 19.86
C GLN A 36 10.98 15.95 19.18
N GLU A 37 10.70 17.25 19.11
CA GLU A 37 9.50 17.75 18.41
C GLU A 37 9.54 17.44 16.92
N LEU A 38 10.69 17.60 16.26
CA LEU A 38 10.85 17.23 14.85
C LEU A 38 10.62 15.72 14.64
N THR A 39 11.15 14.88 15.51
CA THR A 39 10.93 13.43 15.43
C THR A 39 9.44 13.09 15.55
N LYS A 40 8.72 13.69 16.50
CA LYS A 40 7.26 13.46 16.65
C LYS A 40 6.48 13.83 15.39
N LEU A 41 6.84 14.96 14.76
CA LEU A 41 6.21 15.40 13.52
C LEU A 41 6.50 14.44 12.36
N MET A 42 7.74 13.98 12.23
CA MET A 42 8.13 13.01 11.20
C MET A 42 7.39 11.69 11.38
N THR A 43 7.34 11.14 12.60
CA THR A 43 6.59 9.89 12.86
C THR A 43 5.11 10.03 12.53
N TRP A 44 4.49 11.15 12.90
CA TRP A 44 3.08 11.40 12.58
C TRP A 44 2.84 11.47 11.07
N ARG A 45 3.76 12.10 10.34
CA ARG A 45 3.68 12.20 8.88
C ARG A 45 3.83 10.84 8.21
N GLU A 46 4.80 10.04 8.63
CA GLU A 46 5.01 8.67 8.14
C GLU A 46 3.77 7.80 8.37
N ASP A 47 3.14 7.91 9.54
CA ASP A 47 1.89 7.23 9.85
C ASP A 47 0.74 7.68 8.93
N ASP A 48 0.63 8.98 8.63
CA ASP A 48 -0.42 9.48 7.72
C ASP A 48 -0.20 9.03 6.28
N GLU A 49 1.04 9.13 5.77
CA GLU A 49 1.41 8.65 4.44
C GLU A 49 1.10 7.16 4.29
N ALA A 50 1.48 6.33 5.28
CA ALA A 50 1.16 4.90 5.28
C ALA A 50 -0.35 4.62 5.27
N ARG A 51 -1.15 5.44 5.98
CA ARG A 51 -2.62 5.32 5.98
C ARG A 51 -3.23 5.71 4.64
N VAL A 52 -2.72 6.75 4.00
CA VAL A 52 -3.16 7.17 2.66
C VAL A 52 -2.82 6.07 1.65
N ASP A 53 -1.60 5.55 1.67
CA ASP A 53 -1.16 4.49 0.77
C ASP A 53 -2.01 3.22 0.92
N ALA A 54 -2.29 2.80 2.17
CA ALA A 54 -3.15 1.67 2.43
C ALA A 54 -4.58 1.87 1.86
N ARG A 55 -5.12 3.09 1.94
CA ARG A 55 -6.43 3.43 1.35
C ARG A 55 -6.38 3.40 -0.17
N VAL A 56 -5.34 3.96 -0.79
CA VAL A 56 -5.15 3.96 -2.24
C VAL A 56 -5.05 2.53 -2.76
N GLN A 57 -4.21 1.70 -2.13
CA GLN A 57 -4.06 0.28 -2.48
C GLN A 57 -5.39 -0.47 -2.34
N LYS A 58 -6.15 -0.23 -1.27
CA LYS A 58 -7.47 -0.87 -1.07
C LYS A 58 -8.47 -0.47 -2.15
N ARG A 59 -8.50 0.82 -2.53
CA ARG A 59 -9.36 1.30 -3.63
C ARG A 59 -8.97 0.64 -4.93
N HIS A 60 -7.68 0.67 -5.28
CA HIS A 60 -7.17 0.07 -6.50
C HIS A 60 -7.50 -1.44 -6.59
N ARG A 61 -7.30 -2.21 -5.51
CA ARG A 61 -7.70 -3.62 -5.46
C ARG A 61 -9.20 -3.83 -5.67
N THR A 62 -10.02 -2.92 -5.13
CA THR A 62 -11.48 -2.99 -5.25
C THR A 62 -11.92 -2.73 -6.69
N ASP A 63 -11.31 -1.73 -7.33
CA ASP A 63 -11.63 -1.35 -8.71
C ASP A 63 -11.15 -2.43 -9.69
N MET A 64 -9.93 -2.94 -9.53
CA MET A 64 -9.41 -4.08 -10.28
C MET A 64 -10.33 -5.31 -10.17
N LYS A 65 -10.85 -5.62 -8.97
CA LYS A 65 -11.78 -6.73 -8.78
C LYS A 65 -13.08 -6.54 -9.58
N LYS A 66 -13.58 -5.30 -9.67
CA LYS A 66 -14.78 -4.99 -10.47
C LYS A 66 -14.49 -5.14 -11.96
N GLU A 67 -13.37 -4.60 -12.43
CA GLU A 67 -12.96 -4.68 -13.84
C GLU A 67 -12.80 -6.14 -14.29
N VAL A 68 -12.08 -6.95 -13.49
CA VAL A 68 -11.94 -8.39 -13.75
C VAL A 68 -13.31 -9.10 -13.76
N GLY A 69 -14.23 -8.72 -12.87
CA GLY A 69 -15.58 -9.25 -12.85
C GLY A 69 -16.37 -8.96 -14.13
N LEU A 70 -16.26 -7.74 -14.66
CA LEU A 70 -16.90 -7.34 -15.92
C LEU A 70 -16.31 -8.09 -17.11
N VAL A 71 -14.98 -8.11 -17.23
CA VAL A 71 -14.29 -8.82 -18.32
C VAL A 71 -14.61 -10.32 -18.31
N ASN A 72 -14.64 -10.95 -17.14
CA ASN A 72 -15.01 -12.36 -17.02
C ASN A 72 -16.45 -12.62 -17.48
N LYS A 73 -17.38 -11.71 -17.18
CA LYS A 73 -18.77 -11.84 -17.63
C LYS A 73 -18.85 -11.77 -19.16
N GLU A 74 -18.19 -10.80 -19.77
CA GLU A 74 -18.17 -10.64 -21.22
C GLU A 74 -17.51 -11.84 -21.91
N LEU A 75 -16.37 -12.31 -21.37
CA LEU A 75 -15.69 -13.50 -21.88
C LEU A 75 -16.57 -14.75 -21.81
N LEU A 76 -17.31 -14.94 -20.72
CA LEU A 76 -18.24 -16.06 -20.58
C LEU A 76 -19.37 -15.98 -21.60
N MET A 77 -19.93 -14.80 -21.87
CA MET A 77 -20.96 -14.62 -22.89
C MET A 77 -20.43 -14.97 -24.28
N VAL A 78 -19.24 -14.51 -24.63
CA VAL A 78 -18.59 -14.84 -25.92
C VAL A 78 -18.35 -16.33 -26.04
N ARG A 79 -17.83 -16.97 -24.98
CA ARG A 79 -17.57 -18.41 -24.96
C ARG A 79 -18.87 -19.22 -25.09
N GLN A 80 -19.93 -18.82 -24.40
CA GLN A 80 -21.24 -19.47 -24.49
C GLN A 80 -21.80 -19.37 -25.91
N ALA A 81 -21.74 -18.18 -26.54
CA ALA A 81 -22.20 -18.00 -27.91
C ALA A 81 -21.38 -18.86 -28.90
N ALA A 82 -20.05 -18.90 -28.75
CA ALA A 82 -19.20 -19.74 -29.57
C ALA A 82 -19.52 -21.23 -29.41
N LEU A 83 -19.77 -21.68 -28.18
CA LEU A 83 -20.16 -23.07 -27.90
C LEU A 83 -21.52 -23.40 -28.50
N GLN A 84 -22.52 -22.51 -28.36
CA GLN A 84 -23.84 -22.70 -28.98
C GLN A 84 -23.74 -22.84 -30.48
N ASN A 85 -22.95 -22.00 -31.14
CA ASN A 85 -22.71 -22.10 -32.59
C ASN A 85 -22.08 -23.45 -32.97
N LEU A 86 -21.06 -23.91 -32.23
CA LEU A 86 -20.43 -25.19 -32.49
C LEU A 86 -21.43 -26.35 -32.37
N LEU A 87 -22.18 -26.38 -31.27
CA LEU A 87 -23.18 -27.41 -31.03
C LEU A 87 -24.30 -27.40 -32.08
N GLN A 88 -24.70 -26.22 -32.56
CA GLN A 88 -25.68 -26.11 -33.64
C GLN A 88 -25.15 -26.68 -34.95
N CYS A 89 -23.90 -26.40 -35.31
CA CYS A 89 -23.26 -26.98 -36.49
C CYS A 89 -23.18 -28.50 -36.39
N GLU A 90 -22.73 -29.03 -35.25
CA GLU A 90 -22.67 -30.48 -35.00
C GLU A 90 -24.06 -31.12 -35.05
N TYR A 91 -25.08 -30.48 -34.46
CA TYR A 91 -26.44 -30.97 -34.50
C TYR A 91 -26.97 -31.12 -35.93
N LEU A 92 -26.75 -30.10 -36.77
CA LEU A 92 -27.15 -30.13 -38.18
C LEU A 92 -26.43 -31.24 -38.94
N GLN A 93 -25.11 -31.38 -38.73
CA GLN A 93 -24.34 -32.45 -39.35
C GLN A 93 -24.90 -33.83 -38.98
N TYR A 94 -25.11 -34.09 -37.69
CA TYR A 94 -25.63 -35.38 -37.24
C TYR A 94 -27.07 -35.63 -37.69
N GLN A 95 -27.88 -34.58 -37.78
CA GLN A 95 -29.24 -34.71 -38.30
C GLN A 95 -29.23 -35.18 -39.76
N GLU A 96 -28.35 -34.64 -40.59
CA GLU A 96 -28.19 -35.09 -41.97
C GLU A 96 -27.71 -36.54 -42.05
N GLU A 97 -26.72 -36.92 -41.24
CA GLU A 97 -26.20 -38.29 -41.18
C GLU A 97 -27.27 -39.30 -40.74
N LEU A 98 -28.05 -38.96 -39.71
CA LEU A 98 -29.17 -39.78 -39.24
C LEU A 98 -30.25 -39.93 -40.31
N ASN A 99 -30.62 -38.84 -40.98
CA ASN A 99 -31.62 -38.87 -42.05
C ASN A 99 -31.18 -39.79 -43.20
N ARG A 100 -29.89 -39.81 -43.56
CA ARG A 100 -29.34 -40.75 -44.57
C ARG A 100 -29.48 -42.22 -44.14
N MET A 101 -29.47 -42.50 -42.84
CA MET A 101 -29.71 -43.83 -42.27
C MET A 101 -31.20 -44.14 -42.03
N GLY A 102 -32.11 -43.22 -42.39
CA GLY A 102 -33.54 -43.35 -42.09
C GLY A 102 -33.88 -43.22 -40.60
N LYS A 103 -32.99 -42.60 -39.80
CA LYS A 103 -33.17 -42.34 -38.37
C LYS A 103 -33.35 -40.84 -38.13
N THR A 104 -33.86 -40.47 -36.97
CA THR A 104 -33.99 -39.07 -36.54
C THR A 104 -33.69 -38.96 -35.05
N PHE A 105 -33.36 -37.75 -34.59
CA PHE A 105 -33.30 -37.44 -33.17
C PHE A 105 -34.67 -37.62 -32.52
N TYR A 106 -34.67 -38.18 -31.31
CA TYR A 106 -35.84 -38.19 -30.45
C TYR A 106 -36.04 -36.79 -29.85
N VAL A 107 -37.24 -36.24 -30.00
CA VAL A 107 -37.63 -34.96 -29.39
C VAL A 107 -38.90 -35.19 -28.60
N GLN A 108 -38.80 -35.09 -27.27
CA GLN A 108 -39.96 -35.15 -26.41
C GLN A 108 -40.78 -33.86 -26.59
N ARG A 109 -42.05 -33.98 -27.00
CA ARG A 109 -42.98 -32.84 -26.99
C ARG A 109 -43.45 -32.61 -25.55
N ILE A 110 -43.34 -31.37 -25.09
CA ILE A 110 -43.91 -30.87 -23.84
C ILE A 110 -45.36 -30.47 -24.10
#